data_AF-A0A6G0YYQ3-F1
#
_entry.id   AF-A0A6G0YYQ3-F1
#
_cell.length_a   1.000
_cell.length_b   1.000
_cell.length_c   1.000
_cell.angle_alpha   90.00
_cell.angle_beta   90.00
_cell.angle_gamma   90.00
#
_symmetry.space_group_name_H-M   'P 1'
#
loop_
_entity.id
_entity.type
_entity.pdbx_description
1 polymer ?
#
loop_
_entity_poly.entity_id
_entity_poly.type
_entity_poly.pdbx_seq_one_letter_code
_entity_poly.pdbx_strand_id
1 'polypeptide(L)'
;MNSDQNIQRQIVSVSAKRKAIEDNNEKPSKIVCTVIRSIPQSEALQVSDLHNIKLNIYNAKRKKFPPLPKSGEEVQNMLNNIQYLI
;
A
#
# COMPACT_ATOMS: atom_id res chain seq x y z
N MET A 1 -3.87 7.36 -26.04
CA MET A 1 -3.83 7.51 -24.57
C MET A 1 -2.95 8.71 -24.25
N ASN A 2 -3.43 9.65 -23.46
CA ASN A 2 -2.74 10.91 -23.17
C ASN A 2 -1.53 10.67 -22.25
N SER A 3 -0.35 11.17 -22.61
CA SER A 3 0.91 10.93 -21.88
C SER A 3 0.84 11.43 -20.43
N ASP A 4 0.15 12.53 -20.21
CA ASP A 4 0.04 13.19 -18.91
C ASP A 4 -0.74 12.34 -17.89
N GLN A 5 -1.80 11.65 -18.34
CA GLN A 5 -2.58 10.73 -17.51
C GLN A 5 -1.74 9.55 -17.02
N ASN A 6 -0.82 9.05 -17.84
CA ASN A 6 0.09 7.97 -17.45
C ASN A 6 1.06 8.44 -16.35
N ILE A 7 1.60 9.65 -16.49
CA ILE A 7 2.52 10.25 -15.53
C ILE A 7 1.80 10.45 -14.18
N GLN A 8 0.59 10.97 -14.19
CA GLN A 8 -0.19 11.17 -12.97
C GLN A 8 -0.52 9.87 -12.25
N ARG A 9 -0.98 8.85 -12.99
CA ARG A 9 -1.20 7.50 -12.42
C ARG A 9 0.07 6.97 -11.75
N GLN A 10 1.22 7.16 -12.39
CA GLN A 10 2.49 6.72 -11.85
C GLN A 10 2.86 7.46 -10.57
N ILE A 11 2.72 8.79 -10.55
CA ILE A 11 2.98 9.63 -9.36
C ILE A 11 2.12 9.18 -8.18
N VAL A 12 0.81 8.99 -8.40
CA VAL A 12 -0.13 8.54 -7.36
C VAL A 12 0.26 7.14 -6.87
N SER A 13 0.51 6.21 -7.80
CA SER A 13 0.85 4.82 -7.47
C SER A 13 2.13 4.72 -6.64
N VAL A 14 3.20 5.40 -7.05
CA VAL A 14 4.49 5.41 -6.34
C VAL A 14 4.35 6.07 -4.96
N SER A 15 3.69 7.23 -4.89
CA SER A 15 3.47 7.96 -3.64
C SER A 15 2.66 7.14 -2.64
N ALA A 16 1.57 6.53 -3.10
CA ALA A 16 0.71 5.71 -2.25
C ALA A 16 1.39 4.43 -1.79
N LYS A 17 2.21 3.80 -2.65
CA LYS A 17 3.02 2.63 -2.30
C LYS A 17 4.06 2.96 -1.22
N ARG A 18 4.78 4.08 -1.36
CA ARG A 18 5.78 4.54 -0.37
C ARG A 18 5.10 4.79 0.98
N LYS A 19 4.00 5.54 0.98
CA LYS A 19 3.24 5.83 2.20
C LYS A 19 2.68 4.57 2.87
N ALA A 20 2.23 3.58 2.11
CA ALA A 20 1.76 2.31 2.69
C ALA A 20 2.85 1.46 3.36
N ILE A 21 4.09 1.63 2.92
CA ILE A 21 5.26 0.96 3.49
C ILE A 21 5.73 1.64 4.77
N GLU A 22 5.59 2.97 4.84
CA GLU A 22 5.91 3.81 6.00
C GLU A 22 4.80 3.69 7.07
N ASP A 23 3.55 3.92 6.68
CA ASP A 23 2.34 3.91 7.53
C ASP A 23 1.56 2.58 7.36
N ASN A 24 2.14 1.46 7.79
CA ASN A 24 1.54 0.14 7.62
C ASN A 24 0.17 -0.03 8.31
N ASN A 25 -0.14 0.77 9.33
CA ASN A 25 -1.40 0.69 10.05
C ASN A 25 -2.54 1.43 9.35
N GLU A 26 -2.25 2.23 8.33
CA GLU A 26 -3.28 3.00 7.62
C GLU A 26 -3.99 2.14 6.56
N LYS A 27 -5.31 2.35 6.44
CA LYS A 27 -6.14 1.64 5.45
C LYS A 27 -5.75 2.09 4.03
N PRO A 28 -5.64 1.17 3.05
CA PRO A 28 -5.26 1.53 1.68
C PRO A 28 -6.15 2.62 1.04
N SER A 29 -7.45 2.61 1.33
CA SER A 29 -8.38 3.64 0.85
C SER A 29 -8.02 5.04 1.36
N LYS A 30 -7.66 5.15 2.64
CA LYS A 30 -7.28 6.42 3.25
C LYS A 30 -5.96 6.94 2.68
N ILE A 31 -4.97 6.07 2.50
CA ILE A 31 -3.69 6.40 1.86
C ILE A 31 -3.92 6.97 0.46
N VAL A 32 -4.70 6.26 -0.37
CA VAL A 32 -4.99 6.69 -1.75
C VAL A 32 -5.71 8.04 -1.76
N CYS A 33 -6.75 8.22 -0.94
CA CYS A 33 -7.45 9.50 -0.84
C CYS A 33 -6.54 10.64 -0.37
N THR A 34 -5.63 10.39 0.56
CA THR A 34 -4.67 11.40 1.04
C THR A 34 -3.71 11.81 -0.06
N VAL A 35 -3.18 10.85 -0.83
CA VAL A 35 -2.25 11.13 -1.94
C VAL A 35 -2.94 11.89 -3.06
N ILE A 36 -4.14 11.47 -3.48
CA ILE A 36 -4.89 12.17 -4.54
C ILE A 36 -5.18 13.62 -4.15
N ARG A 37 -5.60 13.87 -2.90
CA ARG A 37 -5.85 15.23 -2.40
C ARG A 37 -4.60 16.10 -2.33
N SER A 38 -3.41 15.51 -2.29
CA SER A 38 -2.14 16.25 -2.22
C SER A 38 -1.58 16.66 -3.59
N ILE A 39 -2.19 16.21 -4.70
CA ILE A 39 -1.68 16.47 -6.05
C ILE A 39 -2.53 17.59 -6.70
N PRO A 40 -1.92 18.74 -7.06
CA PRO A 40 -2.65 19.94 -7.49
C PRO A 40 -3.35 19.85 -8.86
N GLN A 41 -3.10 18.81 -9.65
CA GLN A 41 -3.80 18.52 -10.90
C GLN A 41 -4.04 17.02 -11.03
N SER A 42 -5.07 16.49 -10.40
CA SER A 42 -5.54 15.16 -10.77
C SER A 42 -6.42 15.31 -12.00
N GLU A 43 -5.90 14.98 -13.19
CA GLU A 43 -6.76 14.48 -14.25
C GLU A 43 -7.59 13.30 -13.69
N ALA A 44 -8.70 13.01 -14.35
CA ALA A 44 -9.67 12.03 -13.87
C ALA A 44 -9.03 10.63 -13.76
N LEU A 45 -8.60 10.25 -12.56
CA LEU A 45 -8.27 8.87 -12.23
C LEU A 45 -9.56 8.05 -12.37
N GLN A 46 -9.48 6.97 -13.14
CA GLN A 46 -10.61 6.07 -13.28
C GLN A 46 -10.75 5.18 -12.05
N VAL A 47 -11.94 4.64 -11.84
CA VAL A 47 -12.20 3.67 -10.75
C VAL A 47 -11.28 2.44 -10.87
N SER A 48 -10.99 2.02 -12.10
CA SER A 48 -10.02 0.96 -12.42
C SER A 48 -8.61 1.30 -11.92
N ASP A 49 -8.16 2.55 -12.08
CA ASP A 49 -6.86 3.01 -11.58
C ASP A 49 -6.80 2.90 -10.06
N LEU A 50 -7.86 3.33 -9.36
CA LEU A 50 -7.95 3.23 -7.90
C LEU A 50 -7.89 1.77 -7.42
N HIS A 51 -8.51 0.85 -8.15
CA HIS A 51 -8.44 -0.57 -7.85
C HIS A 51 -6.99 -1.09 -7.98
N ASN A 52 -6.34 -0.78 -9.11
CA ASN A 52 -4.95 -1.18 -9.37
C ASN A 52 -3.97 -0.62 -8.33
N ILE A 53 -4.13 0.65 -7.95
CA ILE A 53 -3.30 1.28 -6.91
C ILE A 53 -3.50 0.58 -5.56
N LYS A 54 -4.73 0.23 -5.18
CA LYS A 54 -5.00 -0.51 -3.94
C LYS A 54 -4.36 -1.91 -3.94
N LEU A 55 -4.39 -2.61 -5.07
CA LEU A 55 -3.70 -3.90 -5.23
C LEU A 55 -2.18 -3.74 -5.09
N ASN A 56 -1.59 -2.71 -5.71
CA ASN A 56 -0.17 -2.41 -5.59
C ASN A 56 0.24 -2.12 -4.15
N ILE A 57 -0.58 -1.36 -3.42
CA ILE A 57 -0.39 -1.11 -1.98
C ILE A 57 -0.42 -2.42 -1.20
N TYR A 58 -1.43 -3.27 -1.42
CA TYR A 58 -1.56 -4.55 -0.73
C TYR A 58 -0.34 -5.45 -0.98
N ASN A 59 0.08 -5.59 -2.24
CA ASN A 59 1.24 -6.39 -2.63
C ASN A 59 2.54 -5.85 -2.01
N ALA A 60 2.69 -4.52 -1.94
CA ALA A 60 3.84 -3.90 -1.29
C ALA A 60 3.87 -4.18 0.23
N LYS A 61 2.72 -4.08 0.91
CA LYS A 61 2.61 -4.41 2.35
C LYS A 61 2.94 -5.87 2.60
N ARG A 62 2.41 -6.80 1.80
CA ARG A 62 2.68 -8.25 1.90
C ARG A 62 4.13 -8.63 1.64
N LYS A 63 4.87 -7.85 0.85
CA LYS A 63 6.31 -8.07 0.62
C LYS A 63 7.17 -7.66 1.82
N LYS A 64 6.74 -6.63 2.56
CA LYS A 64 7.52 -6.09 3.69
C LYS A 64 7.12 -6.70 5.03
N PHE A 65 5.83 -6.99 5.23
CA PHE A 65 5.30 -7.44 6.51
C PHE A 65 4.75 -8.87 6.40
N PRO A 66 5.00 -9.73 7.40
CA PRO A 66 4.45 -11.07 7.42
C PRO A 66 2.91 -11.04 7.50
N PRO A 67 2.22 -12.13 7.10
CA PRO A 67 0.82 -12.31 7.43
C PRO A 67 0.59 -12.12 8.93
N LEU A 68 -0.54 -11.50 9.26
CA LEU A 68 -1.02 -11.52 10.64
C LEU A 68 -1.34 -12.98 11.02
N PRO A 69 -0.94 -13.42 12.22
CA PRO A 69 -1.27 -14.74 12.71
C PRO A 69 -2.78 -14.87 12.90
N LYS A 70 -3.31 -16.06 12.63
CA LYS A 70 -4.74 -16.40 12.69
C LYS A 70 -5.12 -17.09 13.99
N SER A 71 -4.15 -17.54 14.77
CA SER A 71 -4.35 -18.24 16.04
C SER A 71 -3.31 -17.82 17.08
N GLY A 72 -3.61 -18.05 18.35
CA GLY A 72 -2.63 -17.83 19.43
C GLY A 72 -1.38 -18.71 19.27
N GLU A 73 -1.52 -19.91 18.72
CA GLU A 73 -0.39 -20.79 18.42
C GLU A 73 0.53 -20.20 17.33
N GLU A 74 -0.03 -19.65 16.25
CA GLU A 74 0.75 -18.96 15.22
C GLU A 74 1.48 -17.74 15.80
N VAL A 75 0.86 -17.01 16.73
CA VAL A 75 1.52 -15.90 17.45
C VAL A 75 2.75 -16.41 18.21
N GLN A 76 2.59 -17.47 19.02
CA GLN A 76 3.70 -18.02 19.82
C GLN A 76 4.83 -18.53 18.92
N ASN A 77 4.50 -19.22 17.82
CA ASN A 77 5.50 -19.68 16.84
C ASN A 77 6.26 -18.52 16.18
N MET A 78 5.57 -17.43 15.83
CA MET A 78 6.21 -16.23 15.28
C MET A 78 7.13 -15.55 16.29
N LEU A 79 6.72 -15.43 17.55
CA LEU A 79 7.54 -14.83 18.61
C LEU A 79 8.80 -15.65 18.89
N ASN A 80 8.67 -16.97 18.97
CA ASN A 80 9.81 -17.88 19.16
C ASN A 80 10.82 -17.72 18.01
N ASN A 81 10.36 -17.66 16.76
CA ASN A 81 11.24 -17.49 15.61
C ASN A 81 11.99 -16.14 15.61
N ILE A 82 11.39 -15.07 16.14
CA ILE A 82 12.06 -13.77 16.28
C ILE A 82 13.16 -13.85 17.36
N GLN A 83 12.89 -14.56 18.46
CA GLN A 83 13.83 -14.67 19.58
C GLN A 83 15.09 -15.50 19.24
N TYR A 84 15.02 -16.39 18.24
CA TYR A 84 16.19 -17.13 17.72
C TYR A 84 17.03 -16.35 16.70
N LEU A 85 16.56 -15.19 16.23
CA LEU A 85 17.24 -14.32 15.26
C LEU A 85 17.99 -13.15 15.90
N ILE A 86 17.86 -12.96 17.22
CA ILE A 86 18.50 -11.92 18.04
C ILE A 86 19.52 -12.59 18.95
#